data_AF-G5NEC9-F1
#
_entry.id   AF-G5NEC9-F1
#
_cell.length_a   1.000
_cell.length_b   1.000
_cell.length_c   1.000
_cell.angle_alpha   90.00
_cell.angle_beta   90.00
_cell.angle_gamma   90.00
#
_symmetry.space_group_name_H-M   'P 1'
#
loop_
_entity.id
_entity.type
_entity.pdbx_description
1 polymer ?
#
loop_
_entity_poly.entity_id
_entity_poly.type
_entity_poly.pdbx_seq_one_letter_code
_entity_poly.pdbx_strand_id
1 'polypeptide(L)'
;MMVATSNPVNPAPGDDLVKAVRDHILPLAPVAGGGLFVFAATEKSIPVTVALAKDTPEIRTAIIAELNALMLRDGAPSGKIYVSRISEAISLATGEVAHQLRVPAADVVLGKTELPVLGNITWATYTGENG
;
A
#
# COMPACT_ATOMS: atom_id res chain seq x y z
N MET A 1 -20.95 2.52 2.84
CA MET A 1 -20.15 1.46 2.22
C MET A 1 -18.99 2.10 1.50
N MET A 2 -17.78 1.68 1.84
CA MET A 2 -16.56 2.07 1.13
C MET A 2 -16.33 1.13 -0.06
N VAL A 3 -15.85 1.65 -1.18
CA VAL A 3 -15.50 0.89 -2.39
C VAL A 3 -14.00 1.01 -2.65
N ALA A 4 -13.36 -0.11 -2.99
CA ALA A 4 -11.95 -0.19 -3.34
C ALA A 4 -11.76 -1.11 -4.56
N THR A 5 -10.63 -0.97 -5.24
CA THR A 5 -10.21 -1.88 -6.31
C THR A 5 -9.08 -2.80 -5.84
N SER A 6 -8.82 -3.88 -6.58
CA SER A 6 -7.67 -4.76 -6.35
C SER A 6 -6.38 -4.26 -7.03
N ASN A 7 -6.34 -2.99 -7.47
CA ASN A 7 -5.14 -2.41 -8.08
C ASN A 7 -4.17 -1.96 -6.96
N PRO A 8 -2.97 -2.56 -6.85
CA PRO A 8 -2.04 -2.27 -5.75
C PRO A 8 -1.45 -0.85 -5.78
N VAL A 9 -1.46 -0.18 -6.94
CA VAL A 9 -0.96 1.20 -7.08
C VAL A 9 -2.08 2.25 -7.12
N ASN A 10 -3.34 1.83 -7.24
CA ASN A 10 -4.49 2.72 -7.29
C ASN A 10 -5.74 2.03 -6.71
N PRO A 11 -5.76 1.71 -5.40
CA PRO A 11 -6.89 1.04 -4.77
C PRO A 11 -8.14 1.93 -4.66
N ALA A 12 -8.02 3.26 -4.78
CA ALA A 12 -9.18 4.16 -4.77
C ALA A 12 -9.87 4.20 -6.15
N PRO A 13 -11.16 3.81 -6.25
CA PRO A 13 -11.89 3.92 -7.51
C PRO A 13 -12.29 5.37 -7.81
N GLY A 14 -12.39 5.72 -9.09
CA GLY A 14 -12.95 6.99 -9.53
C GLY A 14 -14.47 7.08 -9.36
N ASP A 15 -15.01 8.29 -9.47
CA ASP A 15 -16.42 8.61 -9.21
C ASP A 15 -17.41 7.80 -10.07
N ASP A 16 -17.07 7.53 -11.33
CA ASP A 16 -17.92 6.73 -12.23
C ASP A 16 -18.14 5.31 -11.70
N LEU A 17 -17.10 4.69 -11.14
CA LEU A 17 -17.20 3.35 -10.56
C LEU A 17 -17.96 3.38 -9.23
N VAL A 18 -17.74 4.40 -8.40
CA VAL A 18 -18.53 4.61 -7.17
C VAL A 18 -20.01 4.76 -7.49
N LYS A 19 -20.34 5.53 -8.53
CA LYS A 19 -21.71 5.70 -9.02
C LYS A 19 -22.29 4.39 -9.56
N ALA A 20 -21.54 3.64 -10.36
CA ALA A 20 -22.00 2.35 -10.88
C ALA A 20 -22.32 1.36 -9.73
N VAL A 21 -21.47 1.30 -8.69
CA VAL A 21 -21.73 0.47 -7.50
C VAL A 21 -22.98 0.94 -6.75
N ARG A 22 -23.14 2.26 -6.56
CA ARG A 22 -24.35 2.82 -5.94
C ARG A 22 -25.61 2.43 -6.71
N ASP A 23 -25.62 2.63 -8.02
CA ASP A 23 -26.77 2.36 -8.88
C ASP A 23 -27.12 0.86 -8.89
N HIS A 24 -26.12 -0.02 -8.79
CA HIS A 24 -26.33 -1.46 -8.69
C HIS A 24 -26.95 -1.89 -7.34
N ILE A 25 -26.50 -1.31 -6.23
CA ILE A 25 -26.95 -1.69 -4.87
C ILE A 25 -28.29 -1.04 -4.52
N LEU A 26 -28.55 0.17 -5.00
CA LEU A 26 -29.75 0.95 -4.69
C LEU A 26 -31.08 0.16 -4.82
N PRO A 27 -31.35 -0.60 -5.91
CA PRO A 27 -32.59 -1.39 -6.02
C PRO A 27 -32.65 -2.60 -5.08
N LEU A 28 -31.52 -3.05 -4.54
CA LEU A 28 -31.43 -4.18 -3.60
C LEU A 28 -31.62 -3.73 -2.14
N ALA A 29 -31.66 -2.43 -1.87
CA ALA A 29 -31.78 -1.89 -0.53
C ALA A 29 -33.22 -2.08 0.01
N PRO A 30 -33.41 -2.75 1.17
CA PRO A 30 -34.72 -3.15 1.69
C PRO A 30 -35.62 -1.99 2.17
N VAL A 31 -35.06 -0.79 2.38
CA VAL A 31 -35.79 0.46 2.65
C VAL A 31 -35.31 1.48 1.64
N ALA A 32 -36.24 2.15 0.96
CA ALA A 32 -36.05 3.03 -0.20
C ALA A 32 -34.81 3.96 -0.12
N GLY A 33 -33.62 3.44 -0.42
CA GLY A 33 -32.34 4.13 -0.66
C GLY A 33 -31.81 5.15 0.37
N GLY A 34 -32.59 5.59 1.35
CA GLY A 34 -32.36 6.84 2.10
C GLY A 34 -31.14 6.84 3.00
N GLY A 35 -30.62 5.65 3.35
CA GLY A 35 -29.39 5.48 4.12
C GLY A 35 -28.19 4.98 3.30
N LEU A 36 -28.34 4.74 2.00
CA LEU A 36 -27.25 4.19 1.19
C LEU A 36 -26.22 5.28 0.84
N PHE A 37 -25.13 5.29 1.58
CA PHE A 37 -23.95 6.10 1.29
C PHE A 37 -22.85 5.21 0.73
N VAL A 38 -22.45 5.44 -0.53
CA VAL A 38 -21.36 4.72 -1.21
C VAL A 38 -20.29 5.75 -1.56
N PHE A 39 -19.03 5.45 -1.23
CA PHE A 39 -17.91 6.35 -1.41
C PHE A 39 -16.62 5.55 -1.65
N ALA A 40 -15.62 6.16 -2.30
CA ALA A 40 -14.32 5.55 -2.53
C ALA A 40 -13.47 5.44 -1.25
N ALA A 41 -12.62 4.43 -1.17
CA ALA A 41 -11.48 4.46 -0.26
C ALA A 41 -10.57 5.66 -0.57
N THR A 42 -9.82 6.12 0.43
CA THR A 42 -8.80 7.15 0.28
C THR A 42 -7.42 6.51 0.31
N GLU A 43 -6.47 7.03 -0.46
CA GLU A 43 -5.11 6.50 -0.48
C GLU A 43 -4.25 7.17 0.59
N LYS A 44 -3.46 6.37 1.30
CA LYS A 44 -2.40 6.85 2.18
C LYS A 44 -1.05 6.48 1.59
N SER A 45 -0.34 7.47 1.08
CA SER A 45 1.01 7.28 0.54
C SER A 45 2.02 6.99 1.65
N ILE A 46 2.73 5.86 1.54
CA ILE A 46 3.77 5.43 2.48
C ILE A 46 5.13 5.59 1.82
N PRO A 47 5.91 6.64 2.15
CA PRO A 47 7.26 6.78 1.63
C PRO A 47 8.17 5.67 2.19
N VAL A 48 9.09 5.19 1.35
CA VAL A 48 10.06 4.17 1.74
C VAL A 48 11.47 4.69 1.49
N THR A 49 12.36 4.56 2.48
CA THR A 49 13.79 4.79 2.30
C THR A 49 14.52 3.52 2.64
N VAL A 50 15.23 2.98 1.66
CA VAL A 50 15.96 1.72 1.79
C VAL A 50 17.37 1.90 1.26
N ALA A 51 18.34 1.34 1.98
CA ALA A 51 19.69 1.18 1.50
C ALA A 51 19.94 -0.29 1.18
N LEU A 52 20.45 -0.60 -0.01
CA LEU A 52 20.70 -1.97 -0.46
C LEU A 52 22.19 -2.26 -0.46
N ALA A 53 22.59 -3.42 0.10
CA ALA A 53 23.99 -3.85 0.04
C ALA A 53 24.44 -4.11 -1.41
N LYS A 54 23.54 -4.64 -2.24
CA LYS A 54 23.70 -4.75 -3.69
C LYS A 54 22.59 -3.94 -4.36
N ASP A 55 22.97 -2.80 -4.93
CA ASP A 55 22.02 -1.86 -5.50
C ASP A 55 22.06 -1.92 -7.03
N THR A 56 21.12 -2.65 -7.64
CA THR A 56 20.94 -2.72 -9.10
C THR A 56 19.51 -2.37 -9.50
N PRO A 57 19.28 -1.88 -10.74
CA PRO A 57 17.94 -1.56 -11.22
C PRO A 57 16.96 -2.74 -11.16
N GLU A 58 17.44 -3.97 -11.39
CA GLU A 58 16.63 -5.20 -11.35
C GLU A 58 16.15 -5.49 -9.92
N ILE A 59 17.04 -5.37 -8.93
CA ILE A 59 16.68 -5.57 -7.51
C ILE A 59 15.70 -4.48 -7.06
N ARG A 60 15.95 -3.21 -7.43
CA ARG A 60 15.02 -2.10 -7.14
C ARG A 60 13.63 -2.37 -7.71
N THR A 61 13.54 -2.86 -8.94
CA THR A 61 12.28 -3.21 -9.60
C THR A 61 11.56 -4.35 -8.87
N ALA A 62 12.30 -5.39 -8.47
CA ALA A 62 11.74 -6.49 -7.68
C ALA A 62 11.20 -6.02 -6.32
N ILE A 63 11.93 -5.15 -5.62
CA ILE A 63 11.48 -4.55 -4.35
C ILE A 63 10.20 -3.73 -4.54
N ILE A 64 10.12 -2.92 -5.60
CA ILE A 64 8.91 -2.15 -5.91
C ILE A 64 7.71 -3.08 -6.10
N ALA A 65 7.89 -4.20 -6.80
CA ALA A 65 6.83 -5.19 -7.01
C ALA A 65 6.36 -5.80 -5.68
N GLU A 66 7.29 -6.25 -4.83
CA GLU A 66 6.96 -6.84 -3.53
C GLU A 66 6.31 -5.84 -2.56
N LEU A 67 6.76 -4.58 -2.56
CA LEU A 67 6.14 -3.53 -1.74
C LEU A 67 4.70 -3.24 -2.20
N ASN A 68 4.45 -3.16 -3.50
CA ASN A 68 3.10 -2.99 -4.02
C ASN A 68 2.20 -4.19 -3.68
N ALA A 69 2.73 -5.41 -3.78
CA ALA A 69 2.00 -6.62 -3.36
C ALA A 69 1.68 -6.61 -1.86
N LEU A 70 2.62 -6.16 -1.01
CA LEU A 70 2.40 -5.97 0.42
C LEU A 70 1.27 -4.98 0.69
N MET A 71 1.28 -3.80 0.05
CA MET A 71 0.25 -2.78 0.28
C MET A 71 -1.16 -3.31 -0.03
N LEU A 72 -1.29 -4.08 -1.12
CA LEU A 72 -2.56 -4.71 -1.48
C LEU A 72 -2.96 -5.83 -0.51
N ARG A 73 -2.00 -6.67 -0.08
CA ARG A 73 -2.28 -7.86 0.74
C ARG A 73 -2.60 -7.51 2.20
N ASP A 74 -1.82 -6.62 2.80
CA ASP A 74 -1.89 -6.32 4.23
C ASP A 74 -2.65 -4.99 4.50
N GLY A 75 -2.98 -4.22 3.45
CA GLY A 75 -3.71 -2.96 3.55
C GLY A 75 -5.18 -3.15 3.92
N ALA A 76 -5.60 -2.53 5.04
CA ALA A 76 -6.99 -2.51 5.46
C ALA A 76 -7.34 -1.20 6.20
N PRO A 77 -8.57 -0.66 6.05
CA PRO A 77 -8.98 0.54 6.77
C PRO A 77 -8.96 0.34 8.28
N SER A 78 -8.58 1.38 9.02
CA SER A 78 -8.32 1.32 10.48
C SER A 78 -7.23 0.30 10.89
N GLY A 79 -6.52 -0.26 9.91
CA GLY A 79 -5.43 -1.20 10.14
C GLY A 79 -4.08 -0.51 10.32
N LYS A 80 -3.03 -1.30 10.18
CA LYS A 80 -1.65 -0.86 10.36
C LYS A 80 -0.74 -1.64 9.43
N ILE A 81 0.21 -0.95 8.80
CA ILE A 81 1.33 -1.56 8.08
C ILE A 81 2.54 -1.57 9.00
N TYR A 82 3.00 -2.77 9.36
CA TYR A 82 4.14 -2.94 10.26
C TYR A 82 5.47 -2.76 9.53
N VAL A 83 6.44 -2.14 10.21
CA VAL A 83 7.81 -1.96 9.66
C VAL A 83 8.44 -3.32 9.33
N SER A 84 8.21 -4.32 10.18
CA SER A 84 8.71 -5.69 9.97
C SER A 84 8.19 -6.31 8.67
N ARG A 85 6.93 -6.03 8.30
CA ARG A 85 6.31 -6.54 7.07
C ARG A 85 6.85 -5.83 5.82
N ILE A 86 7.17 -4.54 5.93
CA ILE A 86 7.86 -3.80 4.86
C ILE A 86 9.27 -4.35 4.65
N SER A 87 10.02 -4.58 5.72
CA SER A 87 11.36 -5.17 5.66
C SER A 87 11.32 -6.59 5.08
N GLU A 88 10.36 -7.42 5.49
CA GLU A 88 10.15 -8.75 4.92
C GLU A 88 9.88 -8.70 3.41
N ALA A 89 9.00 -7.81 2.95
CA ALA A 89 8.72 -7.64 1.52
C ALA A 89 9.98 -7.23 0.72
N ILE A 90 10.83 -6.37 1.29
CA ILE A 90 12.12 -6.04 0.67
C ILE A 90 13.01 -7.28 0.57
N SER A 91 13.08 -8.10 1.63
CA SER A 91 13.88 -9.34 1.64
C SER A 91 13.34 -10.46 0.75
N LEU A 92 12.07 -10.43 0.36
CA LEU A 92 11.51 -11.37 -0.62
C LEU A 92 11.92 -11.03 -2.06
N ALA A 93 12.42 -9.82 -2.32
CA ALA A 93 12.76 -9.39 -3.66
C ALA A 93 13.90 -10.23 -4.26
N THR A 94 13.71 -10.68 -5.50
CA THR A 94 14.68 -11.53 -6.18
C THR A 94 16.04 -10.83 -6.29
N GLY A 95 17.09 -11.49 -5.79
CA GLY A 95 18.46 -10.99 -5.83
C GLY A 95 18.82 -10.01 -4.69
N GLU A 96 17.88 -9.67 -3.81
CA GLU A 96 18.17 -8.99 -2.55
C GLU A 96 19.01 -9.91 -1.64
N VAL A 97 19.89 -9.31 -0.84
CA VAL A 97 20.81 -10.03 0.04
C VAL A 97 20.80 -9.42 1.43
N ALA A 98 20.90 -8.09 1.52
CA ALA A 98 20.80 -7.34 2.75
C ALA A 98 20.36 -5.90 2.45
N HIS A 99 19.56 -5.35 3.35
CA HIS A 99 19.09 -3.98 3.28
C HIS A 99 19.03 -3.32 4.66
N GLN A 100 18.92 -1.99 4.65
CA GLN A 100 18.55 -1.17 5.80
C GLN A 100 17.28 -0.41 5.47
N LEU A 101 16.18 -0.75 6.14
CA LEU A 101 14.94 0.01 6.06
C LEU A 101 15.02 1.20 7.03
N ARG A 102 15.06 2.43 6.48
CA ARG A 102 15.20 3.68 7.25
C ARG A 102 13.88 4.41 7.41
N VAL A 103 13.02 4.35 6.40
CA VAL A 103 11.67 4.93 6.42
C VAL A 103 10.70 3.90 5.84
N PRO A 104 9.55 3.65 6.47
CA PRO A 104 9.12 4.25 7.75
C PRO A 104 9.90 3.70 8.96
N ALA A 105 10.16 4.56 9.95
CA ALA A 105 10.89 4.20 11.17
C ALA A 105 10.00 3.59 12.27
N ALA A 106 8.68 3.64 12.08
CA ALA A 106 7.67 3.09 12.97
C ALA A 106 6.48 2.60 12.15
N ASP A 107 5.63 1.75 12.74
CA ASP A 107 4.46 1.22 12.05
C ASP A 107 3.54 2.35 11.57
N VAL A 108 2.94 2.17 10.40
CA VAL A 108 2.06 3.17 9.79
C VAL A 108 0.61 2.82 10.11
N VAL A 109 -0.07 3.68 10.86
CA VAL A 109 -1.51 3.53 11.16
C VAL A 109 -2.34 4.09 10.01
N LEU A 110 -3.34 3.33 9.58
CA LEU A 110 -4.28 3.71 8.54
C LEU A 110 -5.55 4.31 9.15
N GLY A 111 -6.05 5.37 8.54
CA GLY A 111 -7.33 5.98 8.88
C GLY A 111 -8.53 5.10 8.54
N LYS A 112 -9.72 5.55 8.96
CA LYS A 112 -10.98 4.78 8.85
C LYS A 112 -11.38 4.39 7.43
N THR A 113 -10.90 5.13 6.44
CA THR A 113 -11.18 4.94 5.01
C THR A 113 -9.91 4.78 4.18
N GLU A 114 -8.74 4.69 4.84
CA GLU A 114 -7.45 4.70 4.17
C GLU A 114 -7.00 3.31 3.75
N LEU A 115 -6.52 3.19 2.52
CA LEU A 115 -5.74 2.05 2.04
C LEU A 115 -4.32 2.53 1.74
N PRO A 116 -3.29 1.73 2.06
CA PRO A 116 -1.91 2.13 1.82
C PRO A 116 -1.60 2.04 0.33
N VAL A 117 -0.80 3.00 -0.14
CA VAL A 117 -0.14 2.92 -1.46
C VAL A 117 1.33 3.20 -1.28
N LEU A 118 2.16 2.58 -2.12
CA LEU A 118 3.58 2.84 -2.12
C LEU A 118 3.83 4.30 -2.52
N GLY A 119 4.48 5.06 -1.64
CA GLY A 119 4.89 6.43 -1.91
C GLY A 119 6.25 6.51 -2.59
N ASN A 120 6.86 7.68 -2.54
CA ASN A 120 8.19 7.89 -3.09
C ASN A 120 9.21 6.94 -2.42
N ILE A 121 9.99 6.26 -3.26
CA ILE A 121 11.10 5.44 -2.80
C ILE A 121 12.39 6.22 -2.92
N THR A 122 13.12 6.32 -1.81
CA THR A 122 14.46 6.89 -1.76
C THR A 122 15.48 5.77 -1.56
N TRP A 123 16.43 5.66 -2.49
CA TRP A 123 17.53 4.71 -2.41
C TRP A 123 18.73 5.39 -1.76
N ALA A 124 19.14 4.88 -0.60
CA ALA A 124 20.23 5.45 0.18
C ALA A 124 21.49 4.58 0.08
N THR A 125 22.64 5.16 0.42
CA THR A 125 23.90 4.42 0.53
C THR A 125 23.85 3.46 1.72
N TYR A 126 24.19 2.20 1.47
CA TYR A 126 24.32 1.18 2.50
C TYR A 126 25.56 1.45 3.36
N THR A 127 25.37 1.59 4.66
CA THR A 127 26.46 1.82 5.60
C THR A 127 26.72 0.53 6.36
N GLY A 128 27.77 -0.20 6.00
CA GLY A 128 28.33 -1.24 6.85
C GLY A 128 29.33 -0.61 7.82
N GLU A 129 29.30 -0.97 9.10
CA GLU A 129 30.50 -0.79 9.90
C GLU A 129 31.60 -1.65 9.26
N ASN A 130 32.67 -1.01 8.80
CA ASN A 130 33.91 -1.71 8.51
C ASN A 130 34.42 -2.23 9.87
N GLY A 131 34.04 -3.45 10.21
CA GLY A 131 34.71 -4.24 11.26
C GLY A 131 36.05 -4.76 10.76
#